data_AF-A0A6L8EDH0-F1
#
_entry.id   AF-A0A6L8EDH0-F1
#
_cell.length_a   1.000
_cell.length_b   1.000
_cell.length_c   1.000
_cell.angle_alpha   90.00
_cell.angle_beta   90.00
_cell.angle_gamma   90.00
#
_symmetry.space_group_name_H-M   'P 1'
#
loop_
_entity.id
_entity.type
_entity.pdbx_description
1 polymer ?
#
loop_
_entity_poly.entity_id
_entity_poly.type
_entity_poly.pdbx_seq_one_letter_code
_entity_poly.pdbx_strand_id
1 'polypeptide(L)'
;MIIGSALDVVEHCGVARYLHTDFPLGNPCGDPGNIFGQIGIVRRAIKLLEEAEGPGTTWRTNQSWRGGDEWRDDYAKVDDSNREELRLRGEKRRQQQVAAKASGETRAPMISEA
;
A
#
# COMPACT_ATOMS: atom_id res chain seq x y z
N MET A 1 -8.03 14.17 1.27
CA MET A 1 -8.65 12.95 0.75
C MET A 1 -7.55 12.04 0.27
N ILE A 2 -7.65 10.73 0.53
CA ILE A 2 -6.68 9.72 0.10
C ILE A 2 -7.36 8.76 -0.89
N ILE A 3 -6.64 8.34 -1.93
CA ILE A 3 -6.97 7.18 -2.76
C ILE A 3 -5.94 6.11 -2.43
N GLY A 4 -6.36 4.88 -2.12
CA GLY A 4 -5.44 3.88 -1.58
C GLY A 4 -6.00 2.46 -1.64
N SER A 5 -5.13 1.47 -1.43
CA SER A 5 -5.51 0.05 -1.39
C SER A 5 -5.47 -0.60 0.00
N ALA A 6 -4.90 0.08 1.01
CA ALA A 6 -4.78 -0.44 2.37
C ALA A 6 -5.90 0.12 3.26
N LEU A 7 -7.06 -0.53 3.23
CA LEU A 7 -8.27 -0.03 3.91
C LEU A 7 -8.08 0.08 5.43
N ASP A 8 -7.59 -0.99 6.04
CA ASP A 8 -7.36 -1.11 7.48
C ASP A 8 -6.40 -0.04 8.00
N VAL A 9 -5.27 0.16 7.31
CA VAL A 9 -4.27 1.17 7.67
C VAL A 9 -4.86 2.57 7.58
N VAL A 10 -5.55 2.88 6.48
CA VAL A 10 -6.05 4.23 6.23
C VAL A 10 -7.22 4.58 7.16
N GLU A 11 -8.10 3.63 7.45
CA GLU A 11 -9.18 3.82 8.43
C GLU A 11 -8.64 3.93 9.85
N HIS A 12 -7.64 3.13 10.23
CA HIS A 12 -6.98 3.24 11.53
C HIS A 12 -6.31 4.61 11.72
N CYS A 13 -5.69 5.15 10.67
CA CYS A 13 -5.10 6.50 10.71
C CYS A 13 -6.16 7.62 10.77
N GLY A 14 -7.46 7.33 10.62
CA GLY A 14 -8.54 8.30 10.76
C GLY A 14 -8.52 9.42 9.72
N VAL A 15 -8.18 9.10 8.47
CA VAL A 15 -8.10 10.12 7.42
C VAL A 15 -9.46 10.80 7.16
N ALA A 16 -9.43 12.07 6.76
CA ALA A 16 -10.66 12.85 6.58
C ALA A 16 -11.62 12.25 5.53
N ARG A 17 -11.13 11.73 4.41
CA ARG A 17 -11.93 11.10 3.36
C ARG A 17 -11.08 10.08 2.61
N TYR A 18 -11.66 8.92 2.30
CA TYR A 18 -10.94 7.82 1.69
C TYR A 18 -11.73 7.20 0.51
N LEU A 19 -11.09 7.12 -0.66
CA LEU A 19 -11.55 6.29 -1.76
C LEU A 19 -10.67 5.02 -1.81
N HIS A 20 -11.25 3.90 -1.44
CA HIS A 20 -10.62 2.61 -1.49
C HIS A 20 -10.69 1.99 -2.90
N THR A 21 -9.56 1.50 -3.38
CA THR A 21 -9.45 0.66 -4.58
C THR A 21 -8.92 -0.71 -4.19
N ASP A 22 -9.62 -1.78 -4.53
CA ASP A 22 -9.20 -3.15 -4.22
C ASP A 22 -8.19 -3.66 -5.26
N PHE A 23 -7.01 -3.04 -5.28
CA PHE A 23 -5.90 -3.28 -6.21
C PHE A 23 -4.59 -3.57 -5.45
N PRO A 24 -3.58 -4.18 -6.10
CA PRO A 24 -2.28 -4.41 -5.47
C PRO A 24 -1.70 -3.13 -4.87
N LEU A 25 -1.04 -3.25 -3.70
CA LEU A 25 -0.46 -2.11 -3.02
C LEU A 25 0.50 -1.35 -3.95
N GLY A 26 0.38 -0.02 -3.99
CA GLY A 26 1.15 0.84 -4.89
C GLY A 26 0.43 1.22 -6.18
N ASN A 27 -0.72 0.61 -6.49
CA ASN A 27 -1.50 0.91 -7.69
C ASN A 27 -2.91 1.50 -7.40
N PRO A 28 -3.07 2.45 -6.46
CA PRO A 28 -4.40 2.87 -6.02
C PRO A 28 -5.18 3.70 -7.06
N CYS A 29 -4.50 4.21 -8.08
CA CYS A 29 -5.13 5.02 -9.12
C CYS A 29 -5.49 4.23 -10.37
N GLY A 30 -5.32 2.90 -10.37
CA GLY A 30 -5.67 2.04 -11.51
C GLY A 30 -4.50 1.25 -12.06
N ASP A 31 -4.87 0.30 -12.90
CA ASP A 31 -3.95 -0.53 -13.68
C ASP A 31 -3.05 0.34 -14.61
N PRO A 32 -1.73 0.10 -14.66
CA PRO A 32 -0.83 0.77 -15.59
C PRO A 32 -1.35 0.77 -17.04
N GLY A 33 -1.38 1.95 -17.66
CA GLY A 33 -1.86 2.10 -19.04
C GLY A 33 -3.38 2.03 -19.24
N ASN A 34 -4.18 1.70 -18.21
CA ASN A 34 -5.63 1.76 -18.30
C ASN A 34 -6.17 3.18 -18.06
N ILE A 35 -5.93 4.09 -19.02
CA ILE A 35 -6.27 5.52 -18.90
C ILE A 35 -7.75 5.74 -18.55
N PHE A 36 -8.67 5.00 -19.18
CA PHE A 36 -10.11 5.14 -18.90
C PHE A 36 -10.47 4.71 -17.46
N GLY A 37 -9.89 3.61 -16.98
CA GLY A 37 -10.07 3.16 -15.60
C GLY A 37 -9.54 4.19 -14.60
N GLN A 38 -8.32 4.69 -14.85
CA GLN A 38 -7.66 5.71 -14.02
C GLN A 38 -8.50 7.01 -13.94
N ILE A 39 -9.00 7.51 -15.08
CA ILE A 39 -9.91 8.66 -15.12
C ILE A 39 -11.18 8.39 -14.31
N GLY A 40 -11.73 7.18 -14.40
CA GLY A 40 -12.91 6.78 -13.62
C GLY A 40 -12.68 6.85 -12.11
N ILE A 41 -11.52 6.41 -11.64
CA ILE A 41 -11.15 6.47 -10.22
C ILE A 41 -11.03 7.92 -9.75
N VAL A 42 -10.31 8.75 -10.52
CA VAL A 42 -10.12 10.17 -10.18
C VAL A 42 -11.48 10.90 -10.14
N ARG A 43 -12.36 10.67 -11.11
CA ARG A 43 -13.71 11.23 -11.11
C ARG A 43 -14.51 10.81 -9.87
N ARG A 44 -14.42 9.55 -9.46
CA ARG A 44 -15.10 9.07 -8.25
C ARG A 44 -14.52 9.68 -6.99
N ALA A 45 -13.21 9.94 -6.95
CA ALA A 45 -12.57 10.61 -5.84
C ALA A 45 -13.04 12.07 -5.72
N ILE A 46 -13.13 12.79 -6.84
CA ILE A 46 -13.71 14.15 -6.86
C ILE A 46 -15.15 14.12 -6.37
N LYS A 47 -15.95 13.15 -6.82
CA LYS A 47 -17.34 12.99 -6.36
C LYS A 47 -17.43 12.75 -4.84
N LEU A 48 -16.55 11.92 -4.27
CA LEU A 48 -16.45 11.74 -2.82
C LEU A 48 -16.13 13.07 -2.11
N LEU A 49 -15.26 13.89 -2.69
CA LEU A 49 -14.92 15.19 -2.12
C LEU A 49 -16.12 16.14 -2.08
N GLU A 50 -16.95 16.11 -3.11
CA GLU A 50 -18.15 16.94 -3.25
C GLU A 50 -19.30 16.46 -2.36
N GLU A 51 -19.52 15.15 -2.24
CA GLU A 51 -20.72 14.59 -1.61
C GLU A 51 -20.52 14.10 -0.16
N ALA A 52 -19.27 13.96 0.33
CA ALA A 52 -19.05 13.49 1.69
C ALA A 52 -19.55 14.49 2.75
N GLU A 53 -20.51 14.05 3.56
CA GLU A 53 -21.15 14.85 4.61
C GLU A 53 -20.24 15.12 5.82
N GLY A 54 -19.17 14.34 6.01
CA GLY A 54 -18.29 14.48 7.17
C GLY A 54 -16.91 13.83 7.02
N PRO A 55 -16.02 14.06 8.01
CA PRO A 55 -14.73 13.38 8.08
C PRO A 55 -14.90 11.87 8.33
N GLY A 56 -13.89 11.07 8.01
CA GLY A 56 -13.94 9.60 8.13
C GLY A 56 -14.79 8.90 7.08
N THR A 57 -15.24 9.61 6.03
CA THR A 57 -16.06 9.01 4.97
C THR A 57 -15.21 8.12 4.06
N THR A 58 -15.56 6.84 3.96
CA THR A 58 -14.94 5.85 3.06
C THR A 58 -15.90 5.44 1.94
N TRP A 59 -15.48 5.56 0.69
CA TRP A 59 -16.13 4.94 -0.47
C TRP A 59 -15.22 3.89 -1.10
N ARG A 60 -15.79 2.92 -1.83
CA ARG A 60 -15.03 1.89 -2.58
C ARG A 60 -15.28 2.00 -4.07
N THR A 61 -14.25 1.89 -4.92
CA THR A 61 -14.45 1.76 -6.37
C THR A 61 -15.10 0.42 -6.74
N ASN A 62 -15.62 0.31 -7.95
CA ASN A 62 -16.24 -0.91 -8.49
C ASN A 62 -15.40 -1.55 -9.62
N GLN A 63 -14.14 -1.15 -9.74
CA GLN A 63 -13.24 -1.63 -10.78
C GLN A 63 -12.44 -2.82 -10.27
N SER A 64 -12.13 -3.76 -11.16
CA SER A 64 -11.30 -4.93 -10.86
C SER A 64 -9.92 -4.78 -11.48
N TRP A 65 -8.91 -5.40 -10.84
CA TRP A 65 -7.55 -5.47 -11.36
C TRP A 65 -7.52 -6.39 -12.59
N ARG A 66 -6.86 -5.98 -13.69
CA ARG A 66 -6.87 -6.82 -14.92
C ARG A 66 -6.05 -8.08 -14.78
N GLY A 67 -5.03 -8.06 -13.92
CA GLY A 67 -4.20 -9.23 -13.60
C GLY A 67 -4.86 -10.27 -12.71
N GLY A 68 -6.18 -10.16 -12.44
CA GLY A 68 -6.89 -11.07 -11.55
C GLY A 68 -6.56 -10.87 -10.07
N ASP A 69 -6.90 -11.85 -9.25
CA ASP A 69 -6.82 -11.74 -7.80
C ASP A 69 -5.62 -12.48 -7.17
N GLU A 70 -4.86 -13.22 -7.97
CA GLU A 70 -3.72 -14.06 -7.56
C GLU A 70 -2.65 -13.28 -6.79
N TRP A 71 -2.52 -11.97 -7.05
CA TRP A 71 -1.60 -11.10 -6.33
C TRP A 71 -1.82 -11.07 -4.82
N ARG A 72 -3.04 -11.37 -4.33
CA ARG A 72 -3.33 -11.36 -2.89
C ARG A 72 -2.59 -12.48 -2.15
N ASP A 73 -2.48 -13.65 -2.78
CA ASP A 73 -1.81 -14.81 -2.19
C ASP A 73 -0.29 -14.67 -2.27
N ASP A 74 0.22 -13.94 -3.27
CA ASP A 74 1.65 -13.67 -3.45
C ASP A 74 2.14 -12.46 -2.64
N TYR A 75 1.26 -11.50 -2.35
CA TYR A 75 1.62 -10.26 -1.67
C TYR A 75 2.10 -10.54 -0.24
N ALA A 76 3.36 -10.18 0.03
CA ALA A 76 4.02 -10.38 1.32
C ALA A 76 3.91 -11.82 1.85
N LYS A 77 3.86 -12.80 0.95
CA LYS A 77 3.71 -14.22 1.29
C LYS A 77 4.82 -14.70 2.20
N VAL A 78 4.44 -15.27 3.34
CA VAL A 78 5.34 -15.97 4.26
C VAL A 78 4.82 -17.38 4.46
N ASP A 79 5.60 -18.34 4.01
CA ASP A 79 5.30 -19.77 4.13
C ASP A 79 6.56 -20.55 4.55
N ASP A 80 6.43 -21.86 4.68
CA ASP A 80 7.53 -22.68 5.17
C ASP A 80 8.73 -22.73 4.20
N SER A 81 8.55 -22.33 2.94
CA SER A 81 9.66 -22.25 1.97
C SER A 81 10.57 -21.04 2.21
N ASN A 82 10.07 -19.97 2.83
CA ASN A 82 10.82 -18.71 2.97
C ASN A 82 10.93 -18.18 4.41
N ARG A 83 10.18 -18.75 5.36
CA ARG A 83 10.08 -18.24 6.76
C ARG A 83 11.45 -18.06 7.42
N GLU A 84 12.33 -19.05 7.33
CA GLU A 84 13.62 -19.01 8.02
C GLU A 84 14.59 -18.00 7.37
N GLU A 85 14.61 -17.93 6.05
CA GLU A 85 15.39 -16.92 5.32
C GLU A 85 14.94 -15.50 5.70
N LEU A 86 13.62 -15.24 5.68
CA LEU A 86 13.05 -13.95 6.05
C LEU A 86 13.32 -13.58 7.51
N ARG A 87 13.30 -14.57 8.43
CA ARG A 87 13.66 -14.37 9.84
C ARG A 87 15.10 -13.88 9.97
N LEU A 88 16.05 -14.58 9.35
CA LEU A 88 17.48 -14.25 9.36
C LEU A 88 17.75 -12.88 8.70
N ARG A 89 17.09 -12.59 7.57
CA ARG A 89 17.16 -11.28 6.91
C ARG A 89 16.64 -10.16 7.81
N GLY A 90 15.55 -10.40 8.53
CA GLY A 90 14.99 -9.47 9.51
C GLY A 90 15.94 -9.21 10.68
N GLU A 91 16.64 -10.23 11.19
CA GLU A 91 17.63 -10.11 12.26
C GLU A 91 18.84 -9.28 11.83
N LYS A 92 19.41 -9.61 10.67
CA LYS A 92 20.53 -8.87 10.08
C LYS A 92 20.16 -7.39 9.89
N ARG A 93 18.95 -7.11 9.39
CA ARG A 93 18.46 -5.73 9.22
C ARG A 93 18.37 -4.99 10.55
N ARG A 94 17.84 -5.62 11.61
CA ARG A 94 17.77 -4.97 12.94
C ARG A 94 19.16 -4.64 13.47
N GLN A 95 20.14 -5.53 13.31
CA GLN A 95 21.53 -5.25 13.68
C GLN A 95 22.13 -4.08 12.90
N GLN A 96 21.90 -4.03 11.58
CA GLN A 96 22.34 -2.91 10.73
C GLN A 96 21.70 -1.58 11.14
N GLN A 97 20.40 -1.58 11.45
CA GLN A 97 19.69 -0.37 11.92
C GLN A 97 20.25 0.14 13.25
N VAL A 98 20.60 -0.76 14.18
CA VAL A 98 21.24 -0.39 15.45
C VAL A 98 22.62 0.23 15.22
N ALA A 99 23.44 -0.38 14.34
CA ALA A 99 24.76 0.14 14.01
C ALA A 99 24.70 1.50 13.33
N ALA A 100 23.84 1.68 12.32
CA ALA A 100 23.65 2.96 11.62
C ALA A 100 23.17 4.08 12.56
N LYS A 101 22.28 3.74 13.51
CA LYS A 101 21.83 4.69 14.54
C LYS A 101 22.97 5.09 15.47
N ALA A 102 23.86 4.15 15.82
CA ALA A 102 25.02 4.41 16.68
C ALA A 102 26.13 5.23 15.98
N SER A 103 26.31 5.06 14.66
CA SER A 103 27.27 5.82 13.86
C SER A 103 26.82 7.25 13.53
N GLY A 104 25.58 7.62 13.86
CA GLY A 104 25.02 8.95 13.58
C GLY A 104 24.59 9.14 12.13
N GLU A 105 24.38 8.06 11.38
CA GLU A 105 23.87 8.13 10.02
C GLU A 105 22.45 8.68 10.02
N THR A 106 22.22 9.75 9.25
CA THR A 106 20.90 10.40 9.13
C THR A 106 19.84 9.49 8.49
N ARG A 107 20.28 8.44 7.78
CA ARG A 107 19.42 7.47 7.11
C ARG A 107 20.13 6.12 7.04
N ALA A 108 19.44 5.07 7.47
CA ALA A 108 19.92 3.70 7.25
C ALA A 108 20.09 3.44 5.73
N PRO A 109 21.18 2.79 5.30
CA PRO A 109 21.42 2.51 3.90
C PRO A 109 20.28 1.69 3.29
N MET A 110 20.05 1.88 1.98
CA MET A 110 19.14 1.03 1.21
C MET A 110 19.59 -0.43 1.33
N ILE A 111 18.62 -1.34 1.37
CA ILE A 111 18.89 -2.78 1.42
C ILE A 111 19.72 -3.13 0.17
N SER A 112 20.98 -3.54 0.37
CA SER A 112 21.71 -4.24 -0.69
C SER A 112 21.10 -5.64 -0.78
N GLU A 113 20.65 -6.01 -1.97
CA GLU A 113 20.48 -7.42 -2.30
C GLU A 113 21.88 -8.02 -2.27
N ALA A 114 22.09 -8.98 -1.38
CA ALA A 114 23.30 -9.77 -1.24
C ALA A 114 22.89 -11.23 -1.28
#